data_AF-A0A8C4RQM8-F1
#
_entry.id   AF-A0A8C4RQM8-F1
#
_cell.length_a   1.000
_cell.length_b   1.000
_cell.length_c   1.000
_cell.angle_alpha   90.00
_cell.angle_beta   90.00
_cell.angle_gamma   90.00
#
_symmetry.space_group_name_H-M   'P 1'
#
loop_
_entity.id
_entity.type
_entity.pdbx_description
1 polymer ?
#
loop_
_entity_poly.entity_id
_entity_poly.type
_entity_poly.pdbx_seq_one_letter_code
_entity_poly.pdbx_strand_id
1 'polypeptide(L)'
;MAKTKELSKDTRNKIVDLHQAGKTESAIGKQLGVKKSTVGDQSNKGYHQYALRCQGLKSCSARRVPLLKPVHVQARLKFAREHLDDPEEDWENGPGRLIRVKERMNGAMYRQILSENLLPSARALKMKRGWVFQHDNDPKQTSQVTKEWLRKKHFKVLEWPSQSPDLNPIENLWRELKVRVAQRQPQNITALEEILYENLAKTYRKRLNSVIANKGYITKY
;
A
#
# COMPACT_ATOMS: atom_id res chain seq x y z
N MET A 1 -10.07 -8.14 -31.56
CA MET A 1 -8.64 -8.36 -31.25
C MET A 1 -8.46 -9.79 -30.80
N ALA A 2 -7.62 -10.57 -31.49
CA ALA A 2 -7.45 -12.00 -31.23
C ALA A 2 -6.85 -12.23 -29.84
N LYS A 3 -7.51 -13.06 -29.01
CA LYS A 3 -6.97 -13.51 -27.72
C LYS A 3 -5.67 -14.28 -27.97
N THR A 4 -4.54 -13.79 -27.46
CA THR A 4 -3.27 -14.51 -27.45
C THR A 4 -3.48 -15.81 -26.66
N LYS A 5 -3.45 -16.97 -27.32
CA LYS A 5 -3.52 -18.26 -26.63
C LYS A 5 -2.33 -18.38 -25.69
N GLU A 6 -2.61 -18.47 -24.40
CA GLU A 6 -1.60 -18.66 -23.36
C GLU A 6 -0.92 -20.02 -23.56
N LEU A 7 0.42 -20.05 -23.52
CA LEU A 7 1.17 -21.29 -23.72
C LEU A 7 0.90 -22.29 -22.59
N SER A 8 0.73 -23.55 -22.97
CA SER A 8 0.61 -24.66 -22.02
C SER A 8 1.85 -24.71 -21.10
N LYS A 9 1.64 -25.18 -19.87
CA LYS A 9 2.71 -25.29 -18.86
C LYS A 9 3.86 -26.19 -19.35
N ASP A 10 3.53 -27.27 -20.04
CA ASP A 10 4.51 -28.22 -20.60
C ASP A 10 5.38 -27.58 -21.67
N THR A 11 4.79 -26.78 -22.57
CA THR A 11 5.56 -26.09 -23.61
C THR A 11 6.49 -25.04 -23.00
N ARG A 12 6.06 -24.34 -21.93
CA ARG A 12 6.91 -23.39 -21.20
C ARG A 12 8.10 -24.06 -20.52
N ASN A 13 7.88 -25.20 -19.86
CA ASN A 13 8.96 -25.95 -19.20
C ASN A 13 9.98 -26.45 -20.24
N LYS A 14 9.51 -27.04 -21.35
CA LYS A 14 10.40 -27.49 -22.45
C LYS A 14 11.24 -26.36 -23.05
N ILE A 15 10.70 -25.14 -23.13
CA ILE A 15 11.47 -23.97 -23.58
C ILE A 15 12.63 -23.68 -22.62
N VAL A 16 12.37 -23.69 -21.31
CA VAL A 16 13.40 -23.42 -20.29
C VAL A 16 14.48 -24.50 -20.32
N ASP A 17 14.11 -25.78 -20.39
CA ASP A 17 15.05 -26.91 -20.40
C ASP A 17 15.96 -26.88 -21.64
N LEU A 18 15.39 -26.66 -22.83
CA LEU A 18 16.17 -26.57 -24.07
C LEU A 18 17.10 -25.36 -24.10
N HIS A 19 16.68 -24.25 -23.50
CA HIS A 19 17.50 -23.05 -23.39
C HIS A 19 18.66 -23.25 -22.40
N GLN A 20 18.41 -23.94 -21.28
CA GLN A 20 19.46 -24.34 -20.32
C GLN A 20 20.46 -25.33 -20.93
N ALA A 21 20.00 -26.22 -21.81
CA ALA A 21 20.85 -27.11 -22.60
C ALA A 21 21.65 -26.38 -23.72
N GLY A 22 21.60 -25.05 -23.78
CA GLY A 22 22.40 -24.23 -24.71
C GLY A 22 21.82 -24.07 -26.11
N LYS A 23 20.57 -24.49 -26.36
CA LYS A 23 19.93 -24.27 -27.66
C LYS A 23 19.57 -22.79 -27.86
N THR A 24 19.77 -22.29 -29.08
CA THR A 24 19.40 -20.92 -29.44
C THR A 24 17.87 -20.75 -29.49
N GLU A 25 17.40 -19.54 -29.17
CA GLU A 25 15.97 -19.24 -29.14
C GLU A 25 15.26 -19.50 -30.49
N SER A 26 15.96 -19.27 -31.61
CA SER A 26 15.45 -19.58 -32.96
C SER A 26 15.28 -21.08 -33.17
N ALA A 27 16.22 -21.91 -32.69
CA ALA A 27 16.15 -23.37 -32.82
C ALA A 27 15.00 -23.94 -31.97
N ILE A 28 14.83 -23.43 -30.74
CA ILE A 28 13.73 -23.81 -29.86
C ILE A 28 12.38 -23.40 -30.46
N GLY A 29 12.30 -22.18 -30.99
CA GLY A 29 11.08 -21.69 -31.64
C GLY A 29 10.67 -22.54 -32.84
N LYS A 30 11.65 -22.94 -33.68
CA LYS A 30 11.42 -23.85 -34.81
C LYS A 30 11.01 -25.25 -34.35
N GLN A 31 11.60 -25.78 -33.27
CA GLN A 31 11.29 -27.10 -32.73
C GLN A 31 9.89 -27.19 -32.11
N LEU A 32 9.44 -26.13 -31.44
CA LEU A 32 8.17 -26.13 -30.69
C LEU A 32 7.02 -25.40 -31.41
N GLY A 33 7.27 -24.83 -32.59
CA GLY A 33 6.27 -24.05 -33.33
C GLY A 33 5.91 -22.73 -32.66
N VAL A 34 6.85 -22.14 -31.91
CA VAL A 34 6.65 -20.92 -31.11
C VAL A 34 7.51 -19.79 -31.67
N LYS A 35 7.00 -18.54 -31.65
CA LYS A 35 7.78 -17.39 -32.10
C LYS A 35 9.04 -17.21 -31.24
N LYS A 36 10.17 -16.85 -31.85
CA LYS A 36 11.45 -16.58 -31.16
C LYS A 36 11.29 -15.59 -29.99
N SER A 37 10.54 -14.50 -30.20
CA SER A 37 10.26 -13.51 -29.14
C SER A 37 9.59 -14.13 -27.92
N THR A 38 8.69 -15.08 -28.14
CA THR A 38 7.98 -15.80 -27.08
C THR A 38 8.88 -16.82 -26.38
N VAL A 39 9.85 -17.39 -27.07
CA VAL A 39 10.88 -18.24 -26.47
C VAL A 39 11.76 -17.41 -25.53
N GLY A 40 12.25 -16.26 -25.99
CA GLY A 40 13.07 -15.34 -25.18
C GLY A 40 12.36 -14.83 -23.93
N ASP A 41 11.07 -14.48 -24.04
CA ASP A 41 10.27 -14.07 -22.89
C ASP A 41 10.13 -15.18 -21.82
N GLN A 42 10.03 -16.45 -22.24
CA GLN A 42 9.88 -17.58 -21.32
C GLN A 42 11.20 -18.05 -20.73
N SER A 43 12.28 -18.10 -21.52
CA SER A 43 13.61 -18.45 -21.03
C SER A 43 14.10 -17.43 -20.01
N ASN A 44 13.89 -16.13 -20.26
CA ASN A 44 14.30 -15.07 -19.34
C ASN A 44 13.49 -15.13 -18.02
N LYS A 45 12.18 -15.37 -18.08
CA LYS A 45 11.35 -15.62 -16.88
C LYS A 45 11.80 -16.86 -16.11
N GLY A 46 12.09 -17.96 -16.81
CA GLY A 46 12.56 -19.20 -16.22
C GLY A 46 13.92 -19.05 -15.53
N TYR A 47 14.84 -18.28 -16.11
CA TYR A 47 16.16 -18.02 -15.55
C TYR A 47 16.09 -17.27 -14.21
N HIS A 48 15.29 -16.21 -14.13
CA HIS A 48 15.07 -15.48 -12.88
C HIS A 48 14.45 -16.38 -11.80
N GLN A 49 13.53 -17.25 -12.19
CA GLN A 49 12.87 -18.17 -11.26
C GLN A 49 13.83 -19.26 -10.74
N TYR A 50 14.69 -19.78 -11.62
CA TYR A 50 15.74 -20.73 -11.30
C TYR A 50 16.82 -20.12 -10.39
N ALA A 51 17.34 -18.95 -10.74
CA ALA A 51 18.35 -18.24 -9.95
C ALA A 51 17.87 -17.94 -8.51
N LEU A 52 16.61 -17.53 -8.35
CA LEU A 52 16.00 -17.33 -7.04
C LEU A 52 15.89 -18.65 -6.25
N ARG A 53 15.49 -19.75 -6.90
CA ARG A 53 15.37 -21.07 -6.27
C ARG A 53 16.72 -21.62 -5.81
N CYS A 54 17.78 -21.42 -6.60
CA CYS A 54 19.15 -21.80 -6.20
C CYS A 54 19.63 -21.08 -4.94
N GLN A 55 19.09 -19.88 -4.67
CA GLN A 55 19.37 -19.10 -3.45
C GLN A 55 18.37 -19.38 -2.32
N GLY A 56 17.51 -20.41 -2.45
CA GLY A 56 16.47 -20.72 -1.47
C GLY A 56 15.32 -19.71 -1.42
N LEU A 57 15.28 -18.76 -2.36
CA LEU A 57 14.29 -17.69 -2.41
C LEU A 57 13.10 -18.10 -3.30
N LYS A 58 11.88 -17.85 -2.81
CA LYS A 58 10.68 -18.02 -3.62
C LYS A 58 10.52 -16.83 -4.56
N SER A 59 10.32 -17.10 -5.84
CA SER A 59 9.94 -16.05 -6.79
C SER A 59 8.58 -15.48 -6.42
N CYS A 60 8.52 -14.17 -6.18
CA CYS A 60 7.28 -13.44 -5.96
C CYS A 60 7.08 -12.47 -7.14
N SER A 61 5.93 -12.53 -7.80
CA SER A 61 5.53 -11.47 -8.73
C SER A 61 4.93 -10.32 -7.91
N ALA A 62 5.45 -9.11 -8.08
CA ALA A 62 4.82 -7.92 -7.52
C ALA A 62 3.36 -7.87 -8.00
N ARG A 63 2.42 -7.87 -7.04
CA ARG A 63 1.00 -7.78 -7.37
C ARG A 63 0.78 -6.42 -8.02
N ARG A 64 0.41 -6.38 -9.31
CA ARG A 64 0.02 -5.11 -9.96
C ARG A 64 -1.09 -4.50 -9.12
N VAL A 65 -0.91 -3.24 -8.71
CA VAL A 65 -1.95 -2.50 -7.97
C VAL A 65 -3.22 -2.57 -8.82
N PRO A 66 -4.30 -3.20 -8.34
CA PRO A 66 -5.49 -3.36 -9.15
C PRO A 66 -6.00 -1.98 -9.56
N LEU A 67 -6.39 -1.82 -10.82
CA LEU A 67 -7.05 -0.61 -11.27
C LEU A 67 -8.28 -0.35 -10.39
N LEU A 68 -8.50 0.92 -10.02
CA LEU A 68 -9.66 1.31 -9.24
C LEU A 68 -10.93 0.84 -9.95
N LYS A 69 -11.76 0.07 -9.23
CA LYS A 69 -13.08 -0.31 -9.71
C LYS A 69 -14.02 0.90 -9.61
N PRO A 70 -15.12 0.95 -10.38
CA PRO A 70 -16.10 2.04 -10.29
C PRO A 70 -16.60 2.30 -8.86
N VAL A 71 -16.82 1.24 -8.07
CA VAL A 71 -17.19 1.37 -6.65
C VAL A 71 -16.15 2.11 -5.82
N HIS A 72 -14.85 1.92 -6.09
CA HIS A 72 -13.78 2.63 -5.39
C HIS A 72 -13.76 4.11 -5.80
N VAL A 73 -13.95 4.40 -7.10
CA VAL A 73 -14.01 5.77 -7.63
C VAL A 73 -15.17 6.54 -6.99
N GLN A 74 -16.35 5.93 -6.88
CA GLN A 74 -17.52 6.56 -6.24
C GLN A 74 -17.31 6.78 -4.74
N ALA A 75 -16.77 5.79 -4.03
CA ALA A 75 -16.45 5.94 -2.61
C ALA A 75 -15.44 7.07 -2.36
N ARG A 76 -14.43 7.20 -3.23
CA ARG A 76 -13.44 8.29 -3.19
C ARG A 76 -14.07 9.66 -3.43
N LEU A 77 -14.97 9.78 -4.42
CA LEU A 77 -15.68 11.03 -4.70
C LEU A 77 -16.61 11.43 -3.56
N LYS A 78 -17.37 10.46 -3.03
CA LYS A 78 -18.24 10.67 -1.87
C LYS A 78 -17.41 11.21 -0.69
N PHE A 79 -16.35 10.49 -0.34
CA PHE A 79 -15.44 10.87 0.72
C PHE A 79 -14.87 12.28 0.52
N ALA A 80 -14.34 12.57 -0.67
CA ALA A 80 -13.70 13.85 -0.95
C ALA A 80 -14.67 15.03 -0.86
N ARG A 81 -15.94 14.85 -1.24
CA ARG A 81 -16.99 15.88 -1.15
C ARG A 81 -17.46 16.08 0.28
N GLU A 82 -17.69 14.99 1.02
CA GLU A 82 -18.18 15.05 2.41
C GLU A 82 -17.20 15.76 3.35
N HIS A 83 -15.89 15.60 3.10
CA HIS A 83 -14.84 16.17 3.94
C HIS A 83 -14.20 17.41 3.31
N LEU A 84 -14.73 17.88 2.16
CA LEU A 84 -14.16 19.03 1.46
C LEU A 84 -14.27 20.29 2.29
N ASP A 85 -15.30 20.44 3.11
CA ASP A 85 -15.56 21.67 3.86
C ASP A 85 -15.12 21.60 5.32
N ASP A 86 -14.56 20.46 5.76
CA ASP A 86 -14.08 20.28 7.13
C ASP A 86 -13.03 21.35 7.48
N PRO A 87 -13.09 21.93 8.69
CA PRO A 87 -12.11 22.91 9.16
C PRO A 87 -10.67 22.40 9.03
N GLU A 88 -9.73 23.26 8.60
CA GLU A 88 -8.31 22.87 8.49
C GLU A 88 -7.74 22.43 9.85
N GLU A 89 -8.23 23.05 10.94
CA GLU A 89 -7.95 22.70 12.33
C GLU A 89 -8.23 21.22 12.67
N ASP A 90 -9.24 20.59 12.05
CA ASP A 90 -9.60 19.19 12.30
C ASP A 90 -8.50 18.24 11.77
N TRP A 91 -7.73 18.70 10.79
CA TRP A 91 -6.64 17.96 10.15
C TRP A 91 -5.25 18.39 10.64
N GLU A 92 -5.15 19.52 11.35
CA GLU A 92 -3.89 20.12 11.82
C GLU A 92 -3.27 19.47 13.05
N ASN A 93 -4.05 18.71 13.82
CA ASN A 93 -3.59 18.15 15.09
C ASN A 93 -2.60 16.96 14.93
N GLY A 94 -2.23 16.57 13.71
CA GLY A 94 -1.23 15.53 13.47
C GLY A 94 -1.68 14.11 13.87
N PRO A 95 -0.84 13.09 13.66
CA PRO A 95 -1.23 11.67 13.70
C PRO A 95 -1.40 11.06 15.11
N GLY A 96 -1.38 11.87 16.18
CA GLY A 96 -1.33 11.36 17.56
C GLY A 96 0.05 10.80 17.93
N ARG A 97 0.11 9.95 18.97
CA ARG A 97 1.38 9.36 19.43
C ARG A 97 1.92 8.35 18.42
N LEU A 98 3.20 8.47 18.08
CA LEU A 98 3.90 7.49 17.26
C LEU A 98 4.41 6.34 18.14
N ILE A 99 4.10 5.10 17.75
CA ILE A 99 4.50 3.90 18.49
C ILE A 99 5.37 3.01 17.61
N ARG A 100 6.58 2.72 18.08
CA ARG A 100 7.48 1.79 17.40
C ARG A 100 7.04 0.34 17.64
N VAL A 101 6.79 -0.38 16.55
CA VAL A 101 6.39 -1.79 16.58
C VAL A 101 7.58 -2.64 16.16
N LYS A 102 8.08 -3.48 17.08
CA LYS A 102 9.30 -4.28 16.86
C LYS A 102 9.05 -5.56 16.06
N GLU A 103 7.83 -6.07 16.09
CA GLU A 103 7.46 -7.36 15.50
C GLU A 103 6.39 -7.21 14.41
N ARG A 104 6.11 -8.30 13.70
CA ARG A 104 5.03 -8.33 12.71
C ARG A 104 3.68 -8.15 13.43
N MET A 105 3.06 -7.00 13.21
CA MET A 105 1.77 -6.68 13.82
C MET A 105 0.65 -7.61 13.34
N ASN A 106 -0.11 -8.14 14.29
CA ASN A 106 -1.38 -8.82 14.05
C ASN A 106 -2.57 -8.01 14.59
N GLY A 107 -3.81 -8.48 14.40
CA GLY A 107 -5.02 -7.76 14.83
C GLY A 107 -5.12 -7.57 16.35
N ALA A 108 -4.64 -8.52 17.16
CA ALA A 108 -4.67 -8.41 18.62
C ALA A 108 -3.68 -7.34 19.12
N MET A 109 -2.46 -7.31 18.56
CA MET A 109 -1.48 -6.27 18.83
C MET A 109 -1.99 -4.90 18.40
N TYR A 110 -2.62 -4.80 17.23
CA TYR A 110 -3.22 -3.55 16.75
C TYR A 110 -4.28 -3.02 17.72
N ARG A 111 -5.21 -3.87 18.16
CA ARG A 111 -6.22 -3.52 19.18
C ARG A 111 -5.55 -3.06 20.48
N GLN A 112 -4.50 -3.74 20.93
CA GLN A 112 -3.78 -3.35 22.13
C GLN A 112 -3.16 -1.95 22.00
N ILE A 113 -2.46 -1.68 20.90
CA ILE A 113 -1.88 -0.35 20.62
C ILE A 113 -2.96 0.72 20.63
N LEU A 114 -4.11 0.48 19.99
CA LEU A 114 -5.24 1.43 20.02
C LEU A 114 -5.75 1.64 21.44
N SER A 115 -5.90 0.58 22.22
CA SER A 115 -6.43 0.68 23.58
C SER A 115 -5.54 1.47 24.53
N GLU A 116 -4.22 1.41 24.32
CA GLU A 116 -3.23 2.11 25.13
C GLU A 116 -3.01 3.55 24.66
N ASN A 117 -3.14 3.84 23.35
CA ASN A 117 -2.65 5.10 22.78
C ASN A 117 -3.71 6.01 22.18
N LEU A 118 -4.89 5.50 21.79
CA LEU A 118 -5.88 6.31 21.06
C LEU A 118 -6.43 7.46 21.92
N LEU A 119 -6.91 7.17 23.14
CA LEU A 119 -7.42 8.21 24.05
C LEU A 119 -6.33 9.13 24.59
N PRO A 120 -5.14 8.66 25.00
CA PRO A 120 -4.04 9.55 25.36
C PRO A 120 -3.62 10.48 24.22
N SER A 121 -3.63 10.00 22.97
CA SER A 121 -3.35 10.84 21.79
C SER A 121 -4.41 11.91 21.62
N ALA A 122 -5.69 11.54 21.61
CA ALA A 122 -6.79 12.51 21.47
C ALA A 122 -6.74 13.61 22.56
N ARG A 123 -6.38 13.24 23.80
CA ARG A 123 -6.21 14.20 24.90
C ARG A 123 -4.99 15.10 24.72
N ALA A 124 -3.84 14.54 24.35
CA ALA A 124 -2.62 15.31 24.10
C ALA A 124 -2.80 16.32 22.96
N LEU A 125 -3.56 15.93 21.94
CA LEU A 125 -3.94 16.77 20.81
C LEU A 125 -5.09 17.75 21.10
N LYS A 126 -5.61 17.77 22.34
CA LYS A 126 -6.74 18.61 22.76
C LYS A 126 -7.96 18.49 21.83
N MET A 127 -8.21 17.29 21.31
CA MET A 127 -9.32 17.05 20.39
C MET A 127 -10.67 17.35 21.07
N LYS A 128 -11.51 18.13 20.39
CA LYS A 128 -12.85 18.47 20.87
C LYS A 128 -13.77 17.25 20.86
N ARG A 129 -14.93 17.36 21.53
CA ARG A 129 -15.96 16.30 21.48
C ARG A 129 -16.37 16.04 20.03
N GLY A 130 -16.57 14.76 19.69
CA GLY A 130 -17.07 14.35 18.39
C GLY A 130 -16.01 14.01 17.35
N TRP A 131 -14.72 14.00 17.72
CA TRP A 131 -13.64 13.56 16.84
C TRP A 131 -13.88 12.17 16.24
N VAL A 132 -13.36 11.96 15.03
CA VAL A 132 -13.52 10.74 14.26
C VAL A 132 -12.16 10.07 14.08
N PHE A 133 -12.09 8.78 14.34
CA PHE A 133 -10.90 7.96 14.13
C PHE A 133 -10.80 7.53 12.66
N GLN A 134 -9.72 7.89 11.99
CA GLN A 134 -9.42 7.40 10.64
C GLN A 134 -8.36 6.30 10.71
N HIS A 135 -8.58 5.23 9.95
CA HIS A 135 -7.63 4.15 9.73
C HIS A 135 -7.90 3.46 8.39
N ASP A 136 -6.94 2.69 7.86
CA ASP A 136 -7.09 2.07 6.54
C ASP A 136 -7.82 0.71 6.60
N ASN A 137 -8.13 0.15 5.43
CA ASN A 137 -8.81 -1.14 5.31
C ASN A 137 -7.84 -2.35 5.35
N ASP A 138 -6.70 -2.26 6.04
CA ASP A 138 -5.80 -3.41 6.21
C ASP A 138 -6.48 -4.52 7.03
N PRO A 139 -6.29 -5.80 6.68
CA PRO A 139 -6.93 -6.93 7.36
C PRO A 139 -6.82 -6.91 8.89
N LYS A 140 -5.70 -6.43 9.46
CA LYS A 140 -5.54 -6.34 10.92
C LYS A 140 -6.45 -5.28 11.54
N GLN A 141 -6.65 -4.18 10.84
CA GLN A 141 -7.47 -3.03 11.24
C GLN A 141 -8.97 -3.32 11.07
N THR A 142 -9.31 -4.06 10.02
CA THR A 142 -10.69 -4.49 9.75
C THR A 142 -11.08 -5.82 10.39
N SER A 143 -10.21 -6.38 11.24
CA SER A 143 -10.47 -7.63 11.96
C SER A 143 -11.70 -7.51 12.86
N GLN A 144 -12.44 -8.61 13.03
CA GLN A 144 -13.64 -8.63 13.86
C GLN A 144 -13.36 -8.16 15.29
N VAL A 145 -12.24 -8.60 15.87
CA VAL A 145 -11.76 -8.18 17.20
C VAL A 145 -11.61 -6.67 17.31
N THR A 146 -11.05 -6.02 16.27
CA THR A 146 -10.84 -4.56 16.27
C THR A 146 -12.16 -3.82 16.11
N LYS A 147 -13.01 -4.25 15.17
CA LYS A 147 -14.33 -3.65 14.92
C LYS A 147 -15.24 -3.72 16.14
N GLU A 148 -15.31 -4.88 16.80
CA GLU A 148 -16.11 -5.07 18.01
C GLU A 148 -15.62 -4.20 19.17
N TRP A 149 -14.29 -4.08 19.33
CA TRP A 149 -13.70 -3.23 20.36
C TRP A 149 -14.00 -1.74 20.12
N LEU A 150 -13.83 -1.25 18.88
CA LEU A 150 -14.14 0.14 18.52
C LEU A 150 -15.62 0.46 18.78
N ARG A 151 -16.52 -0.45 18.39
CA ARG A 151 -17.97 -0.35 18.65
C ARG A 151 -18.27 -0.31 20.15
N LYS A 152 -17.69 -1.22 20.94
CA LYS A 152 -17.90 -1.30 22.40
C LYS A 152 -17.38 -0.04 23.13
N LYS A 153 -16.33 0.59 22.60
CA LYS A 153 -15.78 1.84 23.13
C LYS A 153 -16.47 3.10 22.59
N HIS A 154 -17.48 2.94 21.73
CA HIS A 154 -18.23 4.04 21.11
C HIS A 154 -17.36 5.03 20.33
N PHE A 155 -16.27 4.56 19.72
CA PHE A 155 -15.47 5.38 18.83
C PHE A 155 -16.19 5.56 17.48
N LYS A 156 -16.27 6.81 17.01
CA LYS A 156 -16.66 7.10 15.63
C LYS A 156 -15.48 6.76 14.73
N VAL A 157 -15.68 5.89 13.76
CA VAL A 157 -14.65 5.49 12.80
C VAL A 157 -15.04 6.01 11.43
N LEU A 158 -14.10 6.63 10.74
CA LEU A 158 -14.29 7.16 9.41
C LEU A 158 -14.39 6.03 8.39
N GLU A 159 -15.43 6.06 7.55
CA GLU A 159 -15.55 5.09 6.46
C GLU A 159 -14.47 5.38 5.41
N TRP A 160 -13.53 4.46 5.24
CA TRP A 160 -12.40 4.64 4.34
C TRP A 160 -12.60 3.95 2.99
N PRO A 161 -12.46 4.65 1.85
CA PRO A 161 -12.53 4.01 0.54
C PRO A 161 -11.33 3.09 0.30
N SER A 162 -11.60 1.84 -0.09
CA SER A 162 -10.56 0.87 -0.45
C SER A 162 -9.64 1.41 -1.56
N GLN A 163 -8.36 0.97 -1.52
CA GLN A 163 -7.33 1.34 -2.50
C GLN A 163 -7.11 2.86 -2.64
N SER A 164 -7.22 3.59 -1.52
CA SER A 164 -7.04 5.05 -1.52
C SER A 164 -5.88 5.50 -0.63
N PRO A 165 -4.64 5.07 -0.90
CA PRO A 165 -3.49 5.52 -0.15
C PRO A 165 -3.22 7.02 -0.34
N ASP A 166 -3.50 7.56 -1.53
CA ASP A 166 -3.33 8.98 -1.86
C ASP A 166 -4.28 9.92 -1.09
N LEU A 167 -5.40 9.36 -0.60
CA LEU A 167 -6.29 10.04 0.32
C LEU A 167 -5.78 10.01 1.77
N ASN A 168 -4.94 9.06 2.15
CA ASN A 168 -4.54 8.89 3.55
C ASN A 168 -3.47 9.94 3.93
N PRO A 169 -3.76 10.88 4.86
CA PRO A 169 -2.79 11.91 5.21
C PRO A 169 -1.48 11.33 5.75
N ILE A 170 -1.52 10.13 6.37
CA ILE A 170 -0.34 9.48 6.95
C ILE A 170 0.64 8.97 5.88
N GLU A 171 0.19 8.67 4.65
CA GLU A 171 1.10 8.24 3.58
C GLU A 171 2.07 9.36 3.18
N ASN A 172 1.68 10.60 3.42
CA ASN A 172 2.48 11.79 3.13
C ASN A 172 3.48 12.05 4.21
N LEU A 173 3.06 11.80 5.45
CA LEU A 173 3.96 11.71 6.56
C LEU A 173 5.06 10.70 6.28
N TRP A 174 4.70 9.51 5.80
CA TRP A 174 5.69 8.51 5.44
C TRP A 174 6.55 8.93 4.25
N ARG A 175 5.99 9.59 3.23
CA ARG A 175 6.76 10.08 2.08
C ARG A 175 7.77 11.15 2.49
N GLU A 176 7.33 12.17 3.21
CA GLU A 176 8.15 13.27 3.66
C GLU A 176 9.23 12.78 4.64
N LEU A 177 8.84 11.88 5.55
CA LEU A 177 9.80 11.22 6.43
C LEU A 177 10.89 10.51 5.62
N LYS A 178 10.53 9.72 4.60
CA LYS A 178 11.52 9.01 3.77
C LYS A 178 12.49 9.98 3.10
N VAL A 179 12.00 11.12 2.62
CA VAL A 179 12.85 12.17 2.02
C VAL A 179 13.84 12.71 3.05
N ARG A 180 13.38 13.06 4.25
CA ARG A 180 14.24 13.60 5.31
C ARG A 180 15.24 12.58 5.85
N VAL A 181 14.81 11.32 5.98
CA VAL A 181 15.70 10.21 6.34
C VAL A 181 16.79 10.02 5.29
N ALA A 182 16.46 10.11 4.01
CA ALA A 182 17.45 10.03 2.93
C ALA A 182 18.43 11.22 2.95
N GLN A 183 17.97 12.42 3.30
CA GLN A 183 18.81 13.61 3.38
C GLN A 183 19.73 13.61 4.61
N ARG A 184 19.17 13.31 5.79
CA ARG A 184 19.89 13.39 7.07
C ARG A 184 20.70 12.14 7.40
N GLN A 185 20.39 11.00 6.75
CA GLN A 185 21.08 9.72 6.92
C GLN A 185 21.31 9.37 8.40
N PRO A 186 20.24 9.23 9.21
CA PRO A 186 20.37 8.97 10.64
C PRO A 186 21.10 7.63 10.87
N GLN A 187 22.07 7.64 11.78
CA GLN A 187 22.93 6.48 12.06
C GLN A 187 22.39 5.56 13.16
N ASN A 188 21.35 6.01 13.87
CA ASN A 188 20.72 5.24 14.94
C ASN A 188 19.23 5.57 15.05
N ILE A 189 18.52 4.81 15.87
CA ILE A 189 17.06 4.92 16.02
C ILE A 189 16.65 6.24 16.67
N THR A 190 17.44 6.75 17.61
CA THR A 190 17.18 8.03 18.27
C THR A 190 17.20 9.19 17.26
N ALA A 191 18.21 9.22 16.39
CA ALA A 191 18.31 10.20 15.32
C ALA A 191 17.18 10.08 14.29
N LEU A 192 16.65 8.88 14.06
CA LEU A 192 15.45 8.68 13.23
C LEU A 192 14.18 9.23 13.90
N GLU A 193 14.04 9.02 15.22
CA GLU A 193 12.91 9.50 16.01
C GLU A 193 12.83 11.03 16.05
N GLU A 194 13.96 11.75 16.07
CA GLU A 194 13.99 13.22 16.01
C GLU A 194 13.40 13.77 14.70
N ILE A 195 13.65 13.09 13.56
CA ILE A 195 13.16 13.51 12.24
C ILE A 195 11.64 13.39 12.13
N LEU A 196 11.03 12.46 12.89
CA LEU A 196 9.61 12.16 12.86
C LEU A 196 8.72 13.28 13.43
N TYR A 197 9.24 14.13 14.31
CA TYR A 197 8.44 15.14 15.02
C TYR A 197 8.28 16.48 14.28
N GLU A 198 8.88 16.67 13.09
CA GLU A 198 8.81 17.94 12.34
C GLU A 198 7.59 18.02 11.37
N ASN A 199 6.52 18.67 11.86
CA ASN A 199 5.44 19.39 11.14
C ASN A 199 4.70 18.68 9.98
N LEU A 200 3.54 18.07 10.30
CA LEU A 200 2.79 17.23 9.36
C LEU A 200 1.27 17.38 9.50
N ALA A 201 0.70 18.28 8.69
CA ALA A 201 -0.75 18.36 8.46
C ALA A 201 -1.18 19.22 7.24
N LYS A 202 -0.34 20.14 6.76
CA LYS A 202 -0.71 21.25 5.84
C LYS A 202 -1.07 20.88 4.38
N THR A 203 -1.36 19.61 4.06
CA THR A 203 -1.55 19.17 2.65
C THR A 203 -2.85 18.43 2.37
N TYR A 204 -3.72 18.27 3.36
CA TYR A 204 -4.92 17.44 3.23
C TYR A 204 -5.98 18.03 2.29
N ARG A 205 -6.35 19.31 2.46
CA ARG A 205 -7.34 20.00 1.61
C ARG A 205 -7.00 19.97 0.12
N LYS A 206 -5.71 20.10 -0.23
CA LYS A 206 -5.23 20.04 -1.62
C LYS A 206 -5.51 18.69 -2.30
N ARG A 207 -5.64 17.60 -1.54
CA ARG A 207 -5.86 16.25 -2.05
C ARG A 207 -7.32 15.96 -2.32
N LEU A 208 -8.21 16.37 -1.41
CA LEU A 208 -9.64 16.27 -1.65
C LEU A 208 -10.01 17.01 -2.93
N ASN A 209 -9.46 18.22 -3.11
CA ASN A 209 -9.55 18.96 -4.37
C ASN A 209 -8.98 18.18 -5.57
N SER A 210 -7.83 17.54 -5.43
CA SER A 210 -7.25 16.74 -6.51
C SER A 210 -8.08 15.50 -6.86
N VAL A 211 -8.73 14.86 -5.89
CA VAL A 211 -9.63 13.71 -6.13
C VAL A 211 -10.89 14.17 -6.87
N ILE A 212 -11.46 15.30 -6.46
CA ILE A 212 -12.62 15.89 -7.13
C ILE A 212 -12.26 16.28 -8.57
N ALA A 213 -11.13 16.97 -8.77
CA ALA A 213 -10.63 17.35 -10.10
C ALA A 213 -10.38 16.12 -11.00
N ASN A 214 -9.85 15.04 -10.43
CA ASN A 214 -9.61 13.78 -11.14
C ASN A 214 -10.84 12.85 -11.15
N LYS A 215 -12.04 13.33 -10.83
CA LYS A 215 -13.30 12.56 -10.86
C LYS A 215 -13.22 11.22 -10.11
N GLY A 216 -12.52 11.20 -8.98
CA GLY A 216 -12.35 10.02 -8.13
C GLY A 216 -11.25 9.06 -8.54
N TYR A 217 -10.54 9.32 -9.64
CA TYR A 217 -9.39 8.51 -10.05
C TYR A 217 -8.14 8.80 -9.21
N ILE A 218 -7.07 8.06 -9.48
CA ILE A 218 -5.78 8.21 -8.80
C ILE A 218 -5.26 9.64 -8.98
N THR A 219 -4.77 10.22 -7.91
CA THR A 219 -4.15 11.56 -7.94
C THR A 219 -2.64 11.46 -8.01
N LYS A 220 -1.96 12.61 -8.19
CA LYS A 220 -0.49 12.69 -8.16
C LYS A 220 0.12 12.47 -6.77
N TYR A 221 -0.73 12.31 -5.76
CA TYR A 221 -0.41 12.35 -4.34
C TYR A 221 -0.27 10.97 -3.73
#